data_AF-A0A3M1QKV2-F1
#
_entry.id   AF-A0A3M1QKV2-F1
#
_cell.length_a   1.000
_cell.length_b   1.000
_cell.length_c   1.000
_cell.angle_alpha   90.00
_cell.angle_beta   90.00
_cell.angle_gamma   90.00
#
_symmetry.space_group_name_H-M   'P 1'
#
loop_
_entity.id
_entity.type
_entity.pdbx_description
1 polymer ?
#
loop_
_entity_poly.entity_id
_entity_poly.type
_entity_poly.pdbx_seq_one_letter_code
_entity_poly.pdbx_strand_id
1 'polypeptide(L)'
;MNDETLRIGRRPPRPENGWLAWLATVGYISKEHSPDAMLTVKVYPLEDQYGWSASVTWAQHVEEVHDFHSFAGALTALWAIVGDHYQIFLRPEDGFLQPKGYSDERWLDADTASILERLTDVVNTAFGDDWMLIIVYQPLAEPDLRVQMRLVARGDSVHVSGRGPALRDACGALYRNAAPKYFSK
;
A
#
# COMPACT_ATOMS: atom_id res chain seq x y z
N MET A 1 -20.49 40.84 25.83
CA MET A 1 -21.25 39.76 25.18
C MET A 1 -20.32 39.21 24.12
N ASN A 2 -19.54 38.18 24.48
CA ASN A 2 -18.54 37.61 23.59
C ASN A 2 -19.24 36.62 22.67
N ASP A 3 -19.33 37.00 21.40
CA ASP A 3 -19.77 36.15 20.30
C ASP A 3 -18.65 35.14 20.02
N GLU A 4 -18.59 34.08 20.85
CA GLU A 4 -17.83 32.87 20.55
C GLU A 4 -18.52 32.16 19.38
N THR A 5 -18.25 32.65 18.18
CA THR A 5 -18.59 31.97 16.95
C THR A 5 -17.79 30.66 16.94
N LEU A 6 -18.47 29.57 17.33
CA LEU A 6 -17.96 28.21 17.22
C LEU A 6 -17.49 28.00 15.78
N ARG A 7 -16.18 28.10 15.56
CA ARG A 7 -15.56 27.71 14.29
C ARG A 7 -15.72 26.21 14.18
N ILE A 8 -16.83 25.78 13.58
CA ILE A 8 -17.01 24.40 13.16
C ILE A 8 -15.94 24.16 12.10
N GLY A 9 -14.77 23.67 12.54
CA GLY A 9 -13.69 23.29 11.66
C GLY A 9 -14.23 22.26 10.67
N ARG A 10 -14.14 22.57 9.37
CA ARG A 10 -14.56 21.65 8.32
C ARG A 10 -13.75 20.36 8.50
N ARG A 11 -14.42 19.24 8.78
CA ARG A 11 -13.76 17.94 8.90
C ARG A 11 -12.94 17.69 7.63
N PRO A 12 -11.72 17.14 7.75
CA PRO A 12 -10.95 16.75 6.58
C PRO A 12 -11.78 15.82 5.69
N PRO A 13 -11.67 15.93 4.36
CA PRO A 13 -12.36 15.01 3.47
C PRO A 13 -11.83 13.58 3.67
N ARG A 14 -12.69 12.61 3.40
CA ARG A 14 -12.31 11.21 3.31
C ARG A 14 -11.24 11.00 2.23
N PRO A 15 -10.23 10.13 2.45
CA PRO A 15 -9.27 9.77 1.41
C PRO A 15 -9.98 9.27 0.14
N GLU A 16 -9.46 9.65 -1.02
CA GLU A 16 -10.15 9.50 -2.31
C GLU A 16 -10.30 8.04 -2.77
N ASN A 17 -9.38 7.17 -2.36
CA ASN A 17 -9.33 5.76 -2.68
C ASN A 17 -8.84 4.92 -1.47
N GLY A 18 -9.01 3.60 -1.55
CA GLY A 18 -8.66 2.65 -0.49
C GLY A 18 -7.17 2.63 -0.13
N TRP A 19 -6.28 2.77 -1.12
CA TRP A 19 -4.84 2.89 -0.87
C TRP A 19 -4.50 4.13 -0.04
N LEU A 20 -4.99 5.31 -0.42
CA LEU A 20 -4.78 6.55 0.33
C LEU A 20 -5.38 6.47 1.75
N ALA A 21 -6.49 5.74 1.93
CA ALA A 21 -7.05 5.48 3.25
C ALA A 21 -6.12 4.63 4.13
N TRP A 22 -5.48 3.61 3.55
CA TRP A 22 -4.44 2.84 4.24
C TRP A 22 -3.22 3.70 4.59
N LEU A 23 -2.73 4.53 3.67
CA LEU A 23 -1.60 5.43 3.96
C LEU A 23 -1.93 6.37 5.11
N ALA A 24 -3.13 6.95 5.11
CA ALA A 24 -3.58 7.84 6.16
C ALA A 24 -3.77 7.11 7.50
N THR A 25 -4.25 5.85 7.47
CA THR A 25 -4.38 5.01 8.66
C THR A 25 -3.03 4.65 9.25
N VAL A 26 -2.06 4.21 8.43
CA VAL A 26 -0.70 3.90 8.90
C VAL A 26 0.01 5.17 9.38
N GLY A 27 -0.21 6.31 8.72
CA GLY A 27 0.26 7.61 9.20
C GLY A 27 -0.34 7.99 10.56
N TYR A 28 -1.61 7.70 10.78
CA TYR A 28 -2.25 7.88 12.09
C TYR A 28 -1.64 6.96 13.15
N ILE A 29 -1.48 5.67 12.85
CA ILE A 29 -0.81 4.72 13.74
C ILE A 29 0.60 5.21 14.09
N SER A 30 1.35 5.69 13.09
CA SER A 30 2.69 6.23 13.32
C SER A 30 2.73 7.41 14.28
N LYS A 31 1.78 8.33 14.13
CA LYS A 31 1.71 9.56 14.91
C LYS A 31 1.19 9.34 16.33
N GLU A 32 0.17 8.50 16.49
CA GLU A 32 -0.58 8.37 17.74
C GLU A 32 -0.23 7.11 18.54
N HIS A 33 0.33 6.08 17.91
CA HIS A 33 0.60 4.78 18.55
C HIS A 33 2.08 4.39 18.53
N SER A 34 2.71 4.30 17.35
CA SER A 34 4.09 3.83 17.24
C SER A 34 4.79 4.28 15.95
N PRO A 35 5.94 4.97 16.02
CA PRO A 35 6.61 5.55 14.85
C PRO A 35 7.13 4.52 13.84
N ASP A 36 7.21 3.24 14.21
CA ASP A 36 7.60 2.12 13.36
C ASP A 36 6.46 1.54 12.51
N ALA A 37 5.28 2.18 12.51
CA ALA A 37 4.14 1.72 11.72
C ALA A 37 4.47 1.60 10.21
N MET A 38 4.15 0.45 9.62
CA MET A 38 4.50 0.12 8.25
C MET A 38 3.41 -0.76 7.61
N LEU A 39 3.14 -0.53 6.33
CA LEU A 39 2.28 -1.39 5.50
C LEU A 39 3.13 -2.04 4.41
N THR A 40 3.01 -3.35 4.27
CA THR A 40 3.65 -4.13 3.20
C THR A 40 2.57 -4.80 2.36
N VAL A 41 2.68 -4.71 1.04
CA VAL A 41 1.83 -5.43 0.08
C VAL A 41 2.74 -6.21 -0.85
N LYS A 42 2.40 -7.46 -1.14
CA LYS A 42 3.18 -8.33 -2.03
C LYS A 42 2.27 -8.82 -3.15
N VAL A 43 2.84 -8.94 -4.34
CA VAL A 43 2.24 -9.69 -5.46
C VAL A 43 3.26 -10.68 -6.01
N TYR A 44 2.79 -11.88 -6.30
CA TYR A 44 3.59 -13.02 -6.74
C TYR A 44 2.76 -13.92 -7.66
N PRO A 45 3.39 -14.73 -8.51
CA PRO A 45 2.68 -15.66 -9.38
C PRO A 45 2.07 -16.82 -8.58
N LEU A 46 0.88 -17.23 -9.01
CA LEU A 46 0.19 -18.49 -8.67
C LEU A 46 -0.13 -19.20 -10.00
N GLU A 47 -0.46 -20.49 -9.97
CA GLU A 47 -0.58 -21.35 -11.17
C GLU A 47 -1.27 -20.69 -12.39
N ASP A 48 -2.43 -20.04 -12.18
CA ASP A 48 -3.21 -19.40 -13.27
C ASP A 48 -3.50 -17.91 -13.03
N GLN A 49 -2.90 -17.29 -12.01
CA GLN A 49 -3.24 -15.94 -11.58
C GLN A 49 -2.15 -15.30 -10.71
N TYR A 50 -2.40 -14.10 -10.19
CA TYR A 50 -1.53 -13.49 -9.19
C TYR A 50 -2.08 -13.67 -7.78
N GLY A 51 -1.20 -13.98 -6.83
CA GLY A 51 -1.49 -13.96 -5.40
C GLY A 51 -1.11 -12.60 -4.80
N TRP A 52 -2.00 -12.04 -3.98
CA TRP A 52 -1.77 -10.82 -3.22
C TRP A 52 -1.72 -11.13 -1.73
N SER A 53 -0.66 -10.68 -1.06
CA SER A 53 -0.55 -10.67 0.39
C SER A 53 -0.44 -9.23 0.90
N ALA A 54 -0.92 -8.96 2.10
CA ALA A 54 -0.73 -7.67 2.75
C ALA A 54 -0.47 -7.86 4.24
N SER A 55 0.37 -7.01 4.81
CA SER A 55 0.61 -6.97 6.25
C SER A 55 0.78 -5.55 6.75
N VAL A 56 0.36 -5.31 7.99
CA VAL A 56 0.62 -4.06 8.70
C VAL A 56 1.31 -4.37 10.03
N THR A 57 2.33 -3.59 10.35
CA THR A 57 3.14 -3.77 11.56
C THR A 57 3.24 -2.46 12.32
N TRP A 58 3.14 -2.50 13.64
CA TRP A 58 3.43 -1.36 14.53
C TRP A 58 3.73 -1.87 15.94
N ALA A 59 4.77 -1.35 16.59
CA ALA A 59 5.27 -1.83 17.86
C ALA A 59 5.51 -3.36 17.86
N GLN A 60 4.71 -4.12 18.61
CA GLN A 60 4.77 -5.59 18.67
C GLN A 60 3.65 -6.28 17.87
N HIS A 61 2.81 -5.50 17.21
CA HIS A 61 1.67 -6.02 16.44
C HIS A 61 2.09 -6.28 15.00
N VAL A 62 1.70 -7.45 14.51
CA VAL A 62 1.86 -7.88 13.13
C VAL A 62 0.56 -8.56 12.74
N GLU A 63 -0.12 -8.00 11.75
CA GLU A 63 -1.29 -8.62 11.13
C GLU A 63 -0.98 -8.84 9.66
N GLU A 64 -1.36 -10.01 9.15
CA GLU A 64 -1.08 -10.39 7.76
C GLU A 64 -2.21 -11.22 7.16
N VAL A 65 -2.32 -11.12 5.83
CA VAL A 65 -3.24 -11.90 4.99
C VAL A 65 -2.51 -12.35 3.73
N HIS A 66 -2.92 -13.50 3.19
CA HIS A 66 -2.24 -14.16 2.08
C HIS A 66 -3.19 -14.67 1.01
N ASP A 67 -2.64 -14.85 -0.20
CA ASP A 67 -3.28 -15.55 -1.33
C ASP A 67 -4.63 -14.98 -1.78
N PHE A 68 -4.79 -13.65 -1.71
CA PHE A 68 -5.96 -12.97 -2.26
C PHE A 68 -5.82 -12.77 -3.76
N HIS A 69 -6.93 -12.85 -4.48
CA HIS A 69 -6.98 -12.69 -5.94
C HIS A 69 -6.76 -11.24 -6.42
N SER A 70 -6.78 -10.26 -5.51
CA SER A 70 -6.64 -8.85 -5.87
C SER A 70 -6.01 -8.01 -4.77
N PHE A 71 -5.37 -6.91 -5.19
CA PHE A 71 -4.86 -5.86 -4.30
C PHE A 71 -5.93 -5.33 -3.34
N ALA A 72 -7.12 -5.06 -3.87
CA ALA A 72 -8.28 -4.60 -3.10
C ALA A 72 -8.72 -5.64 -2.06
N GLY A 73 -8.79 -6.92 -2.46
CA GLY A 73 -9.17 -8.02 -1.59
C GLY A 73 -8.22 -8.19 -0.41
N ALA A 74 -6.91 -8.21 -0.67
CA ALA A 74 -5.89 -8.31 0.37
C ALA A 74 -6.00 -7.15 1.38
N LEU A 75 -6.10 -5.91 0.90
CA LEU A 75 -6.17 -4.74 1.79
C LEU A 75 -7.51 -4.64 2.54
N THR A 76 -8.61 -5.11 1.96
CA THR A 76 -9.90 -5.20 2.64
C THR A 76 -9.86 -6.22 3.77
N ALA A 77 -9.33 -7.41 3.49
CA ALA A 77 -9.21 -8.49 4.46
C ALA A 77 -8.27 -8.11 5.61
N LEU A 78 -7.13 -7.48 5.31
CA LEU A 78 -6.22 -6.96 6.32
C LEU A 78 -6.93 -5.96 7.26
N TRP A 79 -7.76 -5.06 6.70
CA TRP A 79 -8.50 -4.10 7.52
C TRP A 79 -9.56 -4.78 8.37
N ALA A 80 -10.21 -5.83 7.87
CA ALA A 80 -11.18 -6.58 8.65
C ALA A 80 -10.55 -7.12 9.95
N ILE A 81 -9.35 -7.70 9.87
CA ILE A 81 -8.60 -8.18 11.05
C ILE A 81 -8.24 -7.01 11.98
N VAL A 82 -7.60 -5.98 11.43
CA VAL A 82 -7.12 -4.84 12.23
C VAL A 82 -8.28 -4.11 12.92
N GLY A 83 -9.38 -3.90 12.20
CA GLY A 83 -10.56 -3.19 12.68
C GLY A 83 -11.37 -3.96 13.71
N ASP A 84 -11.31 -5.30 13.72
CA ASP A 84 -11.95 -6.13 14.75
C ASP A 84 -11.09 -6.24 16.01
N HIS A 85 -9.77 -6.32 15.87
CA HIS A 85 -8.86 -6.57 16.99
C HIS A 85 -8.39 -5.32 17.71
N TYR A 86 -8.35 -4.16 17.05
CA TYR A 86 -7.69 -2.97 17.58
C TYR A 86 -8.53 -1.70 17.48
N GLN A 87 -8.51 -0.92 18.57
CA GLN A 87 -9.00 0.45 18.56
C GLN A 87 -7.93 1.40 18.00
N ILE A 88 -7.80 1.43 16.66
CA ILE A 88 -6.80 2.26 15.98
C ILE A 88 -7.07 3.76 16.17
N PHE A 89 -8.32 4.21 16.04
CA PHE A 89 -8.65 5.62 16.13
C PHE A 89 -9.00 5.99 17.57
N LEU A 90 -8.19 6.88 18.15
CA LEU A 90 -8.37 7.34 19.53
C LEU A 90 -9.63 8.20 19.68
N ARG A 91 -10.02 8.88 18.60
CA ARG A 91 -11.19 9.76 18.58
C ARG A 91 -12.20 9.30 17.53
N PRO A 92 -13.51 9.33 17.81
CA PRO A 92 -14.54 8.96 16.84
C PRO A 92 -14.47 9.75 15.54
N GLU A 93 -14.10 11.03 15.62
CA GLU A 93 -13.96 11.90 14.46
C GLU A 93 -12.81 11.52 13.52
N ASP A 94 -11.87 10.67 13.92
CA ASP A 94 -10.78 10.19 13.06
C ASP A 94 -11.19 8.96 12.24
N GLY A 95 -12.35 8.37 12.53
CA GLY A 95 -12.85 7.16 11.86
C GLY A 95 -13.11 7.31 10.35
N PHE A 96 -13.09 8.53 9.80
CA PHE A 96 -13.16 8.74 8.35
C PHE A 96 -11.92 8.25 7.59
N LEU A 97 -10.80 8.02 8.29
CA LEU A 97 -9.56 7.51 7.70
C LEU A 97 -9.60 6.01 7.41
N GLN A 98 -10.60 5.29 7.92
CA GLN A 98 -10.73 3.84 7.80
C GLN A 98 -10.65 3.38 6.32
N PRO A 99 -9.82 2.38 6.01
CA PRO A 99 -9.70 1.81 4.66
C PRO A 99 -10.80 0.78 4.38
N LYS A 100 -12.08 1.18 4.51
CA LYS A 100 -13.25 0.31 4.28
C LYS A 100 -14.36 0.99 3.49
N GLY A 101 -15.16 0.22 2.75
CA GLY A 101 -16.31 0.76 2.02
C GLY A 101 -15.95 1.52 0.74
N TYR A 102 -14.77 1.24 0.19
CA TYR A 102 -14.43 1.57 -1.20
C TYR A 102 -14.88 0.41 -2.09
N SER A 103 -15.42 0.69 -3.28
CA SER A 103 -15.63 -0.35 -4.29
C SER A 103 -14.28 -0.82 -4.83
N ASP A 104 -14.25 -1.99 -5.46
CA ASP A 104 -13.01 -2.60 -5.98
C ASP A 104 -12.25 -1.67 -6.93
N GLU A 105 -12.97 -0.90 -7.76
CA GLU A 105 -12.40 0.07 -8.71
C GLU A 105 -11.88 1.36 -8.03
N ARG A 106 -12.20 1.55 -6.75
CA ARG A 106 -11.80 2.73 -5.96
C ARG A 106 -10.70 2.43 -4.95
N TRP A 107 -9.97 1.33 -5.11
CA TRP A 107 -8.79 1.05 -4.30
C TRP A 107 -7.55 1.80 -4.78
N LEU A 108 -7.44 2.03 -6.08
CA LEU A 108 -6.41 2.83 -6.72
C LEU A 108 -7.07 3.83 -7.68
N ASP A 109 -6.40 4.95 -7.98
CA ASP A 109 -6.76 5.74 -9.15
C ASP A 109 -6.38 4.98 -10.45
N ALA A 110 -7.03 5.33 -11.56
CA ALA A 110 -6.89 4.62 -12.82
C ALA A 110 -5.44 4.59 -13.34
N ASP A 111 -4.70 5.68 -13.17
CA ASP A 111 -3.31 5.76 -13.63
C ASP A 111 -2.39 4.85 -12.78
N THR A 112 -2.58 4.85 -11.47
CA THR A 112 -1.82 3.99 -10.54
C THR A 112 -2.16 2.51 -10.74
N ALA A 113 -3.44 2.18 -10.97
CA ALA A 113 -3.86 0.82 -11.28
C ALA A 113 -3.20 0.33 -12.59
N SER A 114 -3.28 1.12 -13.65
CA SER A 114 -2.75 0.75 -14.97
C SER A 114 -1.22 0.57 -14.95
N ILE A 115 -0.47 1.41 -14.22
CA ILE A 115 1.00 1.25 -14.15
C ILE A 115 1.41 0.02 -13.33
N LEU A 116 0.68 -0.28 -12.25
CA LEU A 116 0.95 -1.45 -11.40
C LEU A 116 0.66 -2.75 -12.15
N GLU A 117 -0.48 -2.81 -12.86
CA GLU A 117 -0.85 -3.94 -13.70
C GLU A 117 0.20 -4.20 -14.78
N ARG A 118 0.54 -3.18 -15.58
CA ARG A 118 1.57 -3.31 -16.62
C ARG A 118 2.93 -3.74 -16.08
N LEU A 119 3.34 -3.22 -14.92
CA LEU A 119 4.58 -3.62 -14.28
C LEU A 119 4.53 -5.09 -13.86
N THR A 120 3.41 -5.54 -13.32
CA THR A 120 3.18 -6.93 -12.92
C THR A 120 3.27 -7.86 -14.14
N ASP A 121 2.62 -7.50 -15.25
CA ASP A 121 2.64 -8.30 -16.48
C ASP A 121 4.03 -8.38 -17.12
N VAL A 122 4.77 -7.26 -17.13
CA VAL A 122 6.14 -7.21 -17.63
C VAL A 122 7.07 -8.08 -16.78
N VAL A 123 6.94 -8.02 -15.45
CA VAL A 123 7.70 -8.86 -14.54
C VAL A 123 7.36 -10.33 -14.75
N ASN A 124 6.08 -10.67 -14.85
CA ASN A 124 5.63 -12.04 -15.11
C ASN A 124 6.19 -12.58 -16.44
N THR A 125 6.13 -11.76 -17.50
CA THR A 125 6.69 -12.12 -18.81
C THR A 125 8.20 -12.36 -18.74
N ALA A 126 8.94 -11.56 -17.95
CA ALA A 126 10.39 -11.64 -17.88
C ALA A 126 10.93 -12.78 -16.98
N PHE A 127 10.14 -13.21 -15.99
CA PHE A 127 10.60 -14.12 -14.94
C PHE A 127 9.75 -15.39 -14.77
N GLY A 128 8.61 -15.54 -15.44
CA GLY A 128 7.72 -16.69 -15.29
C GLY A 128 7.14 -16.76 -13.87
N ASP A 129 7.29 -17.90 -13.21
CA ASP A 129 6.71 -18.14 -11.88
C ASP A 129 7.67 -17.88 -10.71
N ASP A 130 8.87 -17.32 -10.98
CA ASP A 130 9.91 -17.09 -9.97
C ASP A 130 10.18 -15.59 -9.78
N TRP A 131 9.17 -14.88 -9.26
CA TRP A 131 9.28 -13.47 -8.88
C TRP A 131 8.32 -13.07 -7.76
N MET A 132 8.63 -11.95 -7.12
CA MET A 132 7.76 -11.26 -6.18
C MET A 132 8.02 -9.76 -6.26
N LEU A 133 6.93 -8.98 -6.33
CA LEU A 133 6.97 -7.54 -6.13
C LEU A 133 6.53 -7.23 -4.70
N ILE A 134 7.33 -6.44 -3.99
CA ILE A 134 7.08 -6.01 -2.61
C ILE A 134 6.92 -4.49 -2.61
N ILE A 135 5.76 -4.01 -2.16
CA ILE A 135 5.45 -2.60 -1.94
C ILE A 135 5.50 -2.35 -0.44
N VAL A 136 6.27 -1.38 0.00
CA VAL A 136 6.38 -0.97 1.40
C VAL A 136 6.01 0.50 1.51
N TYR A 137 5.08 0.81 2.41
CA TYR A 137 4.78 2.16 2.83
C TYR A 137 5.20 2.39 4.29
N GLN A 138 5.95 3.47 4.51
CA GLN A 138 6.27 3.98 5.84
C GLN A 138 6.06 5.50 5.87
N PRO A 139 5.40 6.06 6.89
CA PRO A 139 5.07 7.49 6.98
C PRO A 139 6.29 8.33 7.41
N LEU A 140 7.33 8.32 6.59
CA LEU A 140 8.56 9.06 6.79
C LEU A 140 8.39 10.56 6.52
N ALA A 141 9.22 11.38 7.17
CA ALA A 141 9.26 12.82 6.96
C ALA A 141 9.62 13.17 5.50
N GLU A 142 10.62 12.48 4.96
CA GLU A 142 11.08 12.61 3.56
C GLU A 142 10.09 11.92 2.61
N PRO A 143 9.33 12.67 1.79
CA PRO A 143 8.28 12.09 0.94
C PRO A 143 8.81 11.04 -0.02
N ASP A 144 9.97 11.26 -0.63
CA ASP A 144 10.56 10.38 -1.66
C ASP A 144 10.96 9.00 -1.14
N LEU A 145 10.97 8.81 0.18
CA LEU A 145 11.28 7.54 0.84
C LEU A 145 10.04 6.78 1.33
N ARG A 146 8.84 7.40 1.25
CA ARG A 146 7.62 6.86 1.84
C ARG A 146 7.14 5.57 1.20
N VAL A 147 7.19 5.50 -0.14
CA VAL A 147 6.82 4.30 -0.87
C VAL A 147 8.06 3.69 -1.50
N GLN A 148 8.35 2.46 -1.12
CA GLN A 148 9.42 1.65 -1.70
C GLN A 148 8.79 0.47 -2.43
N MET A 149 9.35 0.12 -3.58
CA MET A 149 8.97 -1.06 -4.33
C MET A 149 10.21 -1.88 -4.63
N ARG A 150 10.13 -3.20 -4.47
CA ARG A 150 11.24 -4.13 -4.69
C ARG A 150 10.78 -5.27 -5.58
N LEU A 151 11.61 -5.63 -6.54
CA LEU A 151 11.50 -6.86 -7.30
C LEU A 151 12.54 -7.83 -6.76
N VAL A 152 12.09 -9.03 -6.39
CA VAL A 152 12.91 -10.19 -6.10
C VAL A 152 12.55 -11.27 -7.12
N ALA A 153 13.54 -11.87 -7.77
CA ALA A 153 13.28 -12.93 -8.75
C ALA A 153 14.45 -13.91 -8.86
N ARG A 154 14.19 -15.06 -9.51
CA ARG A 154 15.20 -16.10 -9.80
C ARG A 154 15.88 -16.63 -8.54
N GLY A 155 15.10 -17.09 -7.57
CA GLY A 155 15.62 -17.60 -6.30
C GLY A 155 16.54 -16.60 -5.58
N ASP A 156 16.11 -15.34 -5.49
CA ASP A 156 16.84 -14.24 -4.82
C ASP A 156 18.12 -13.77 -5.53
N SER A 157 18.35 -14.15 -6.80
CA SER A 157 19.52 -13.66 -7.55
C SER A 157 19.29 -12.30 -8.22
N VAL A 158 18.03 -11.89 -8.40
CA VAL A 158 17.64 -10.60 -8.98
C VAL A 158 17.01 -9.73 -7.91
N HIS A 159 17.64 -8.59 -7.65
CA HIS A 159 17.10 -7.53 -6.81
C HIS A 159 17.09 -6.21 -7.56
N VAL A 160 15.91 -5.63 -7.71
CA VAL A 160 15.76 -4.26 -8.21
C VAL A 160 14.86 -3.49 -7.26
N SER A 161 15.13 -2.21 -7.08
CA SER A 161 14.29 -1.37 -6.21
C SER A 161 13.93 -0.07 -6.90
N GLY A 162 12.74 0.43 -6.61
CA GLY A 162 12.24 1.75 -6.94
C GLY A 162 11.68 2.41 -5.69
N ARG A 163 11.63 3.74 -5.68
CA ARG A 163 11.03 4.51 -4.58
C ARG A 163 10.45 5.82 -5.10
N GLY A 164 9.53 6.38 -4.34
CA GLY A 164 8.99 7.71 -4.60
C GLY A 164 7.93 8.12 -3.57
N PRO A 165 7.38 9.33 -3.75
CA PRO A 165 6.36 9.88 -2.85
C PRO A 165 5.02 9.17 -2.94
N ALA A 166 4.71 8.53 -4.08
CA ALA A 166 3.52 7.73 -4.28
C ALA A 166 3.83 6.36 -4.93
N LEU A 167 2.84 5.47 -4.91
CA LEU A 167 2.93 4.14 -5.51
C LEU A 167 3.28 4.21 -7.01
N ARG A 168 2.64 5.11 -7.75
CA ARG A 168 2.95 5.35 -9.17
C ARG A 168 4.43 5.68 -9.40
N ASP A 169 5.01 6.53 -8.57
CA ASP A 169 6.42 6.94 -8.69
C ASP A 169 7.35 5.77 -8.40
N ALA A 170 7.05 4.98 -7.36
CA ALA A 170 7.80 3.79 -7.01
C ALA A 170 7.75 2.72 -8.13
N CYS A 171 6.59 2.49 -8.74
CA CYS A 171 6.43 1.64 -9.92
C CYS A 171 7.28 2.14 -11.09
N GLY A 172 7.19 3.42 -11.42
CA GLY A 172 7.97 4.02 -12.51
C GLY A 172 9.48 3.96 -12.26
N ALA A 173 9.91 4.18 -11.03
CA ALA A 173 11.32 4.05 -10.64
C ALA A 173 11.81 2.60 -10.75
N LEU A 174 11.02 1.62 -10.27
CA LEU A 174 11.37 0.21 -10.37
C LEU A 174 11.52 -0.21 -11.85
N TYR A 175 10.55 0.17 -12.68
CA TYR A 175 10.56 -0.13 -14.11
C TYR A 175 11.82 0.42 -14.78
N ARG A 176 12.13 1.72 -14.59
CA ARG A 176 13.34 2.33 -15.17
C ARG A 176 14.63 1.64 -14.74
N ASN A 177 14.69 1.16 -13.50
CA ASN A 177 15.87 0.49 -12.96
C ASN A 177 16.00 -0.95 -13.47
N ALA A 178 14.90 -1.65 -13.70
CA ALA A 178 14.88 -3.04 -14.16
C ALA A 178 14.99 -3.15 -15.69
N ALA A 179 14.40 -2.21 -16.43
CA ALA A 179 14.21 -2.32 -17.88
C ALA A 179 15.51 -2.58 -18.68
N PRO A 180 16.63 -1.87 -18.44
CA PRO A 180 17.86 -2.06 -19.21
C PRO A 180 18.47 -3.47 -19.11
N LYS A 181 18.15 -4.21 -18.05
CA LYS A 181 18.74 -5.53 -17.77
C LYS A 181 17.77 -6.68 -18.06
N TYR A 182 16.48 -6.46 -17.80
CA TYR A 182 15.52 -7.55 -17.70
C TYR A 182 14.30 -7.42 -18.61
N PHE A 183 13.88 -6.20 -18.98
CA PHE A 183 12.61 -6.02 -19.72
C PHE A 183 12.80 -5.68 -21.21
N SER A 184 14.03 -5.46 -21.67
CA SER A 184 14.32 -5.06 -23.06
C SER A 184 14.67 -6.24 -23.98
N LYS A 185 14.11 -7.43 -23.74
CA LYS A 185 14.39 -8.63 -24.54
C LYS A 185 13.21 -9.05 -25.37
#